data_AF-A0A382Z613-F1
#
_entry.id   AF-A0A382Z613-F1
#
_cell.length_a   1.000
_cell.length_b   1.000
_cell.length_c   1.000
_cell.angle_alpha   90.00
_cell.angle_beta   90.00
_cell.angle_gamma   90.00
#
_symmetry.space_group_name_H-M   'P 1'
#
loop_
_entity.id
_entity.type
_entity.pdbx_description
1 polymer ?
#
loop_
_entity_poly.entity_id
_entity_poly.type
_entity_poly.pdbx_seq_one_letter_code
_entity_poly.pdbx_strand_id
1 'polypeptide(L)'
;MFYHDGRHPLIYMYEPPIEKEEYEAGVNELVGTPVEALMFCMGDGRTVLHETDVGELWGHNVEKWSHTIFRRAHQNAKKLIDEGNDPLRIISERAHAKGMLFYPTLLVQQGRGKREDDSRCSEFRFDNQHLEIGARADVDPGYPGLACLDFAHEEVREERFA
;
A
#
# COMPACT_ATOMS: atom_id res chain seq x y z
N MET A 1 15.26 11.78 8.09
CA MET A 1 14.02 11.02 7.81
C MET A 1 14.00 10.65 6.34
N PHE A 2 13.64 9.41 6.00
CA PHE A 2 13.65 8.89 4.63
C PHE A 2 12.30 8.23 4.31
N TYR A 3 11.68 8.62 3.19
CA TYR A 3 10.45 7.99 2.71
C TYR A 3 10.79 6.76 1.87
N HIS A 4 10.22 5.63 2.26
CA HIS A 4 10.39 4.35 1.61
C HIS A 4 9.01 3.86 1.14
N ASP A 5 8.83 3.77 -0.18
CA ASP A 5 7.56 3.40 -0.81
C ASP A 5 7.11 1.95 -0.53
N GLY A 6 7.99 1.11 0.02
CA GLY A 6 7.65 -0.27 0.43
C GLY A 6 7.42 -1.23 -0.75
N ARG A 7 7.26 -0.70 -1.97
CA ARG A 7 6.98 -1.46 -3.19
C ARG A 7 8.14 -1.40 -4.17
N HIS A 8 8.32 -0.24 -4.83
CA HIS A 8 9.27 -0.09 -5.92
C HIS A 8 10.73 -0.40 -5.53
N PRO A 9 11.26 0.09 -4.39
CA PRO A 9 12.63 -0.24 -3.97
C PRO A 9 12.71 -1.51 -3.13
N LEU A 10 11.63 -2.30 -3.00
CA LEU A 10 11.60 -3.45 -2.09
C LEU A 10 10.86 -4.63 -2.72
N ILE A 11 9.59 -4.86 -2.39
CA ILE A 11 8.90 -6.11 -2.74
C ILE A 11 8.78 -6.35 -4.26
N TYR A 12 8.88 -5.30 -5.08
CA TYR A 12 8.88 -5.40 -6.54
C TYR A 12 10.19 -5.94 -7.12
N MET A 13 11.27 -5.88 -6.36
CA MET A 13 12.62 -6.24 -6.81
C MET A 13 12.91 -7.75 -6.72
N TYR A 14 12.04 -8.52 -6.04
CA TYR A 14 12.26 -9.94 -5.76
C TYR A 14 11.36 -10.85 -6.58
N GLU A 15 11.92 -11.94 -7.10
CA GLU A 15 11.14 -13.07 -7.60
C GLU A 15 10.49 -13.82 -6.43
N PRO A 16 9.29 -14.39 -6.60
CA PRO A 16 8.73 -15.28 -5.59
C PRO A 16 9.44 -16.64 -5.55
N PRO A 17 9.66 -17.22 -4.36
CA PRO A 17 9.34 -16.62 -3.05
C PRO A 17 10.41 -15.64 -2.57
N ILE A 18 9.97 -14.54 -1.97
CA ILE A 18 10.83 -13.69 -1.12
C ILE A 18 11.06 -14.36 0.25
N GLU A 19 12.23 -14.14 0.82
CA GLU A 19 12.57 -14.50 2.19
C GLU A 19 12.49 -13.29 3.14
N LYS A 20 12.28 -13.54 4.44
CA LYS A 20 12.16 -12.48 5.45
C LYS A 20 13.37 -11.54 5.43
N GLU A 21 14.57 -12.10 5.35
CA GLU A 21 15.85 -11.37 5.37
C GLU A 21 16.00 -10.46 4.15
N GLU A 22 15.38 -10.80 3.02
CA GLU A 22 15.33 -9.95 1.85
C GLU A 22 14.40 -8.75 2.07
N TYR A 23 13.27 -8.94 2.75
CA TYR A 23 12.38 -7.83 3.10
C TYR A 23 13.03 -6.85 4.10
N GLU A 24 13.99 -7.31 4.92
CA GLU A 24 14.79 -6.44 5.79
C GLU A 24 15.68 -5.45 5.01
N ALA A 25 15.89 -5.64 3.70
CA ALA A 25 16.68 -4.75 2.85
C ALA A 25 16.21 -3.28 2.94
N GLY A 26 14.88 -3.06 3.06
CA GLY A 26 14.31 -1.72 3.17
C GLY A 26 14.79 -0.91 4.40
N VAL A 27 15.38 -1.59 5.40
CA VAL A 27 16.11 -0.93 6.50
C VAL A 27 17.63 -1.05 6.30
N ASN A 28 18.11 -2.23 5.90
CA ASN A 28 19.53 -2.53 5.85
C ASN A 28 20.33 -1.58 4.96
N GLU A 29 19.73 -1.12 3.87
CA GLU A 29 20.34 -0.15 2.95
C GLU A 29 20.59 1.24 3.58
N LEU A 30 19.87 1.56 4.66
CA LEU A 30 20.00 2.84 5.37
C LEU A 30 20.95 2.75 6.57
N VAL A 31 21.36 1.56 6.98
CA VAL A 31 22.24 1.36 8.15
C VAL A 31 23.61 1.98 7.88
N GLY A 32 24.10 2.78 8.83
CA GLY A 32 25.37 3.50 8.72
C GLY A 32 25.27 4.83 7.96
N THR A 33 24.09 5.17 7.44
CA THR A 33 23.81 6.52 6.93
C THR A 33 23.35 7.45 8.07
N PRO A 34 23.30 8.78 7.84
CA PRO A 34 22.69 9.73 8.79
C PRO A 34 21.16 9.64 8.91
N VAL A 35 20.50 8.65 8.31
CA VAL A 35 19.03 8.53 8.38
C VAL A 35 18.60 7.95 9.72
N GLU A 36 17.90 8.75 10.51
CA GLU A 36 17.44 8.36 11.86
C GLU A 36 15.99 7.83 11.90
N ALA A 37 15.22 8.05 10.83
CA ALA A 37 13.79 7.74 10.78
C ALA A 37 13.37 7.22 9.41
N LEU A 38 12.66 6.09 9.40
CA LEU A 38 12.06 5.46 8.23
C LEU A 38 10.56 5.78 8.18
N MET A 39 10.12 6.48 7.14
CA MET A 39 8.71 6.62 6.80
C MET A 39 8.33 5.53 5.81
N PHE A 40 7.67 4.48 6.27
CA PHE A 40 7.37 3.32 5.44
C PHE A 40 5.94 3.37 4.92
N CYS A 41 5.78 3.41 3.61
CA CYS A 41 4.47 3.38 2.96
C CYS A 41 3.80 2.01 3.14
N MET A 42 2.63 2.02 3.77
CA MET A 42 1.87 0.80 4.06
C MET A 42 1.01 0.31 2.90
N GLY A 43 0.61 1.22 2.00
CA GLY A 43 -0.30 0.93 0.90
C GLY A 43 -1.13 2.14 0.46
N ASP A 44 -2.04 1.86 -0.47
CA ASP A 44 -2.95 2.82 -1.07
C ASP A 44 -4.32 2.70 -0.41
N GLY A 45 -4.58 3.59 0.56
CA GLY A 45 -5.80 3.52 1.36
C GLY A 45 -5.93 2.17 2.07
N ARG A 46 -7.00 1.43 1.78
CA ARG A 46 -7.33 0.16 2.46
C ARG A 46 -6.58 -1.02 1.85
N THR A 47 -5.98 -0.82 0.68
CA THR A 47 -5.29 -1.88 -0.03
C THR A 47 -3.80 -1.87 0.32
N VAL A 48 -3.35 -2.88 1.06
CA VAL A 48 -2.03 -2.94 1.70
C VAL A 48 -1.28 -4.23 1.38
N LEU A 49 0.01 -4.27 1.70
CA LEU A 49 0.89 -5.45 1.51
C LEU A 49 1.32 -6.09 2.83
N HIS A 50 0.55 -5.89 3.90
CA HIS A 50 0.77 -6.45 5.22
C HIS A 50 -0.52 -7.09 5.74
N GLU A 51 -0.44 -7.88 6.81
CA GLU A 51 -1.60 -8.52 7.43
C GLU A 51 -2.54 -7.47 8.05
N THR A 52 -3.84 -7.58 7.83
CA THR A 52 -4.81 -6.58 8.26
C THR A 52 -6.20 -7.17 8.45
N ASP A 53 -6.93 -6.71 9.48
CA ASP A 53 -8.32 -7.11 9.77
C ASP A 53 -9.36 -6.17 9.14
N VAL A 54 -8.97 -4.92 8.89
CA VAL A 54 -9.85 -3.85 8.36
C VAL A 54 -9.53 -3.50 6.91
N GLY A 55 -8.32 -3.88 6.47
CA GLY A 55 -7.80 -3.67 5.14
C GLY A 55 -8.13 -4.78 4.15
N GLU A 56 -7.62 -4.60 2.94
CA GLU A 56 -7.68 -5.56 1.86
C GLU A 56 -6.26 -5.82 1.38
N LEU A 57 -5.92 -7.08 1.10
CA LEU A 57 -4.60 -7.39 0.53
C LEU A 57 -4.53 -6.84 -0.90
N TRP A 58 -3.39 -6.26 -1.25
CA TRP A 58 -3.07 -5.85 -2.62
C TRP A 58 -3.43 -6.94 -3.62
N GLY A 59 -4.27 -6.62 -4.59
CA GLY A 59 -4.70 -7.54 -5.64
C GLY A 59 -5.54 -8.73 -5.19
N HIS A 60 -6.15 -8.70 -4.00
CA HIS A 60 -7.08 -9.76 -3.54
C HIS A 60 -8.30 -9.95 -4.47
N ASN A 61 -8.71 -8.91 -5.19
CA ASN A 61 -9.83 -8.87 -6.13
C ASN A 61 -9.38 -8.94 -7.60
N VAL A 62 -8.12 -9.28 -7.87
CA VAL A 62 -7.57 -9.36 -9.23
C VAL A 62 -7.71 -10.76 -9.79
N GLU A 63 -8.49 -10.91 -10.86
CA GLU A 63 -8.58 -12.16 -11.63
C GLU A 63 -7.44 -12.30 -12.65
N LYS A 64 -7.07 -11.18 -13.28
CA LYS A 64 -6.02 -11.12 -14.30
C LYS A 64 -5.03 -10.01 -13.99
N TRP A 65 -3.75 -10.37 -13.92
CA TRP A 65 -2.69 -9.41 -13.64
C TRP A 65 -2.34 -8.60 -14.88
N SER A 66 -2.51 -7.28 -14.78
CA SER A 66 -2.08 -6.31 -15.79
C SER A 66 -0.55 -6.25 -15.92
N HIS A 67 0.17 -6.57 -14.84
CA HIS A 67 1.63 -6.55 -14.81
C HIS A 67 2.21 -7.67 -13.94
N THR A 68 3.26 -8.35 -14.43
CA THR A 68 3.93 -9.46 -13.70
C THR A 68 4.49 -9.04 -12.35
N ILE A 69 5.04 -7.82 -12.24
CA ILE A 69 5.58 -7.30 -10.96
C ILE A 69 4.49 -7.23 -9.88
N PHE A 70 3.26 -6.80 -10.21
CA PHE A 70 2.18 -6.72 -9.23
C PHE A 70 1.75 -8.11 -8.76
N ARG A 71 1.73 -9.10 -9.68
CA ARG A 71 1.48 -10.49 -9.32
C ARG A 71 2.53 -11.01 -8.33
N ARG A 72 3.81 -10.73 -8.59
CA ARG A 72 4.92 -11.16 -7.73
C ARG A 72 4.85 -10.51 -6.36
N ALA A 73 4.57 -9.20 -6.31
CA ALA A 73 4.38 -8.45 -5.07
C ALA A 73 3.29 -9.08 -4.21
N HIS A 74 2.13 -9.39 -4.80
CA HIS A 74 1.04 -10.09 -4.12
C HIS A 74 1.47 -11.46 -3.60
N GLN A 75 2.10 -12.29 -4.44
CA GLN A 75 2.56 -13.63 -4.06
C GLN A 75 3.56 -13.59 -2.92
N ASN A 76 4.48 -12.64 -2.95
CA ASN A 76 5.49 -12.42 -1.92
C ASN A 76 4.87 -11.97 -0.59
N ALA A 77 4.01 -10.95 -0.62
CA ALA A 77 3.32 -10.48 0.58
C ALA A 77 2.47 -11.59 1.18
N LYS A 78 1.70 -12.30 0.35
CA LYS A 78 0.85 -13.41 0.78
C LYS A 78 1.65 -14.53 1.43
N LYS A 79 2.75 -14.99 0.81
CA LYS A 79 3.62 -16.03 1.40
C LYS A 79 4.13 -15.59 2.77
N LEU A 80 4.70 -14.38 2.85
CA LEU A 80 5.24 -13.86 4.10
C LEU A 80 4.16 -13.85 5.20
N ILE A 81 2.96 -13.36 4.89
CA ILE A 81 1.82 -13.37 5.83
C ILE A 81 1.45 -14.81 6.24
N ASP A 82 1.28 -15.71 5.27
CA ASP A 82 0.90 -17.12 5.51
C ASP A 82 1.93 -17.88 6.38
N GLU A 83 3.21 -17.50 6.32
CA GLU A 83 4.30 -18.05 7.15
C GLU A 83 4.41 -17.39 8.54
N GLY A 84 3.52 -16.45 8.87
CA GLY A 84 3.59 -15.67 10.10
C GLY A 84 4.76 -14.68 10.10
N ASN A 85 5.16 -14.20 8.93
CA ASN A 85 6.22 -13.22 8.71
C ASN A 85 5.62 -11.91 8.16
N ASP A 86 4.62 -11.34 8.85
CA ASP A 86 3.97 -10.09 8.42
C ASP A 86 4.97 -8.98 7.98
N PRO A 87 4.89 -8.49 6.73
CA PRO A 87 5.79 -7.48 6.19
C PRO A 87 5.94 -6.19 7.02
N LEU A 88 4.84 -5.68 7.60
CA LEU A 88 4.90 -4.47 8.43
C LEU A 88 5.64 -4.73 9.75
N ARG A 89 5.43 -5.90 10.35
CA ARG A 89 6.21 -6.35 11.50
C ARG A 89 7.69 -6.54 11.17
N ILE A 90 8.03 -7.19 10.05
CA ILE A 90 9.45 -7.39 9.65
C ILE A 90 10.18 -6.05 9.59
N ILE A 91 9.64 -5.08 8.85
CA ILE A 91 10.33 -3.83 8.61
C ILE A 91 10.40 -2.96 9.87
N SER A 92 9.36 -2.95 10.70
CA SER A 92 9.33 -2.17 11.94
C SER A 92 10.25 -2.75 13.01
N GLU A 93 10.24 -4.07 13.21
CA GLU A 93 11.17 -4.74 14.12
C GLU A 93 12.61 -4.54 13.67
N ARG A 94 12.88 -4.62 12.35
CA ARG A 94 14.21 -4.38 11.82
C ARG A 94 14.66 -2.93 12.04
N ALA A 95 13.80 -1.95 11.81
CA ALA A 95 14.10 -0.54 12.05
C ALA A 95 14.47 -0.30 13.53
N HIS A 96 13.66 -0.81 14.46
CA HIS A 96 13.94 -0.71 15.89
C HIS A 96 15.24 -1.42 16.29
N ALA A 97 15.52 -2.61 15.74
CA ALA A 97 16.78 -3.33 15.99
C ALA A 97 18.03 -2.58 15.50
N LYS A 98 17.87 -1.63 14.56
CA LYS A 98 18.94 -0.75 14.06
C LYS A 98 18.93 0.64 14.67
N GLY A 99 18.09 0.88 15.68
CA GLY A 99 18.00 2.17 16.37
C GLY A 99 17.35 3.27 15.53
N MET A 100 16.56 2.92 14.51
CA MET A 100 15.83 3.86 13.68
C MET A 100 14.40 4.04 14.20
N LEU A 101 13.90 5.27 14.14
CA LEU A 101 12.48 5.56 14.34
C LEU A 101 11.67 5.03 13.15
N PHE A 102 10.48 4.48 13.43
CA PHE A 102 9.59 3.94 12.41
C PHE A 102 8.28 4.72 12.36
N TYR A 103 7.92 5.22 11.18
CA TYR A 103 6.71 5.99 10.93
C TYR A 103 5.90 5.33 9.80
N PRO A 104 4.83 4.59 10.11
CA PRO A 104 3.94 4.08 9.07
C PRO A 104 3.28 5.25 8.33
N THR A 105 3.28 5.18 7.00
CA THR A 105 2.72 6.22 6.12
C THR A 105 1.62 5.63 5.26
N LEU A 106 0.44 6.26 5.30
CA LEU A 106 -0.72 5.84 4.52
C LEU A 106 -0.94 6.79 3.35
N LEU A 107 -1.10 6.25 2.13
CA LEU A 107 -1.51 7.05 0.98
C LEU A 107 -3.02 7.20 1.01
N VAL A 108 -3.49 8.31 1.59
CA VAL A 108 -4.92 8.53 1.89
C VAL A 108 -5.78 8.89 0.68
N GLN A 109 -5.17 9.34 -0.42
CA GLN A 109 -5.89 9.88 -1.57
C GLN A 109 -5.25 9.45 -2.89
N GLN A 110 -5.60 8.26 -3.35
CA GLN A 110 -5.17 7.73 -4.64
C GLN A 110 -6.39 7.64 -5.57
N GLY A 111 -6.26 8.07 -6.82
CA GLY A 111 -7.31 7.89 -7.83
C GLY A 111 -7.54 6.41 -8.14
N ARG A 112 -8.77 6.03 -8.44
CA ARG A 112 -9.12 4.66 -8.84
C ARG A 112 -8.81 4.46 -10.33
N GLY A 113 -8.24 3.32 -10.68
CA GLY A 113 -8.07 2.83 -12.05
C GLY A 113 -9.25 1.98 -12.54
N LYS A 114 -9.07 1.31 -13.67
CA LYS A 114 -10.05 0.34 -14.16
C LYS A 114 -10.02 -0.91 -13.30
N ARG A 115 -11.18 -1.53 -13.04
CA ARG A 115 -11.29 -2.67 -12.12
C ARG A 115 -10.46 -3.86 -12.57
N GLU A 116 -10.43 -4.09 -13.87
CA GLU A 116 -9.67 -5.15 -14.51
C GLU A 116 -8.14 -4.98 -14.41
N ASP A 117 -7.65 -3.77 -14.09
CA ASP A 117 -6.22 -3.43 -14.15
C ASP A 117 -5.62 -2.97 -12.82
N ASP A 118 -6.45 -2.45 -11.90
CA ASP A 118 -6.01 -1.76 -10.68
C ASP A 118 -5.94 -2.67 -9.45
N SER A 119 -4.78 -3.31 -9.27
CA SER A 119 -4.48 -4.13 -8.09
C SER A 119 -4.40 -3.37 -6.75
N ARG A 120 -4.53 -2.05 -6.76
CA ARG A 120 -4.35 -1.16 -5.61
C ARG A 120 -5.66 -0.58 -5.11
N CYS A 121 -6.76 -0.86 -5.79
CA CYS A 121 -8.06 -0.31 -5.45
C CYS A 121 -8.88 -1.34 -4.67
N SER A 122 -9.42 -0.87 -3.56
CA SER A 122 -10.30 -1.65 -2.70
C SER A 122 -11.68 -1.87 -3.32
N GLU A 123 -12.36 -2.95 -2.91
CA GLU A 123 -13.74 -3.24 -3.29
C GLU A 123 -14.69 -2.09 -2.96
N PHE A 124 -14.56 -1.51 -1.76
CA PHE A 124 -15.35 -0.33 -1.35
C PHE A 124 -15.32 0.77 -2.41
N ARG A 125 -14.17 1.04 -3.02
CA ARG A 125 -14.03 2.11 -4.00
C ARG A 125 -14.61 1.75 -5.36
N PHE A 126 -14.53 0.48 -5.75
CA PHE A 126 -15.20 0.02 -6.97
C PHE A 126 -16.72 0.13 -6.86
N ASP A 127 -17.26 -0.17 -5.67
CA ASP A 127 -18.70 -0.22 -5.42
C ASP A 127 -19.31 1.15 -5.06
N ASN A 128 -18.49 2.13 -4.64
CA ASN A 128 -18.96 3.43 -4.16
C ASN A 128 -18.43 4.63 -4.97
N GLN A 129 -18.43 4.55 -6.30
CA GLN A 129 -17.98 5.65 -7.18
C GLN A 129 -18.77 6.96 -7.00
N HIS A 130 -19.97 6.90 -6.44
CA HIS A 130 -20.76 8.09 -6.10
C HIS A 130 -20.16 8.92 -4.96
N LEU A 131 -19.17 8.37 -4.23
CA LEU A 131 -18.39 9.07 -3.20
C LEU A 131 -17.09 9.68 -3.75
N GLU A 132 -16.82 9.58 -5.06
CA GLU A 132 -15.66 10.20 -5.69
C GLU A 132 -15.91 11.69 -5.97
N ILE A 133 -14.87 12.52 -5.97
CA ILE A 133 -14.98 13.98 -6.21
C ILE A 133 -15.66 14.26 -7.55
N GLY A 134 -15.39 13.45 -8.57
CA GLY A 134 -15.98 13.58 -9.90
C GLY A 134 -17.45 13.21 -10.01
N ALA A 135 -18.07 12.64 -8.97
CA ALA A 135 -19.52 12.41 -8.94
C ALA A 135 -20.31 13.71 -8.80
N ARG A 136 -19.65 14.80 -8.38
CA ARG A 136 -20.26 16.12 -8.26
C ARG A 136 -20.41 16.79 -9.63
N ALA A 137 -21.57 17.40 -9.86
CA ALA A 137 -21.89 18.06 -11.13
C ALA A 137 -21.10 19.37 -11.37
N ASP A 138 -20.45 19.92 -10.34
CA ASP A 138 -19.76 21.22 -10.37
C ASP A 138 -18.24 21.11 -10.51
N VAL A 139 -17.70 19.92 -10.79
CA VAL A 139 -16.26 19.69 -10.92
C VAL A 139 -15.85 19.69 -12.39
N ASP A 140 -14.77 20.42 -12.69
CA ASP A 140 -14.16 20.45 -14.02
C ASP A 140 -13.76 19.03 -14.47
N PRO A 141 -14.18 18.56 -15.66
CA PRO A 141 -13.72 17.28 -16.22
C PRO A 141 -12.19 17.16 -16.39
N GLY A 142 -11.47 18.28 -16.38
CA GLY A 142 -10.00 18.31 -16.37
C GLY A 142 -9.36 18.15 -14.98
N TYR A 143 -10.16 18.08 -13.90
CA TYR A 143 -9.63 17.96 -12.55
C TYR A 143 -8.88 16.63 -12.35
N PRO A 144 -7.60 16.63 -11.92
CA PRO A 144 -6.81 15.40 -11.83
C PRO A 144 -7.32 14.42 -10.76
N GLY A 145 -8.13 14.90 -9.80
CA GLY A 145 -8.65 14.11 -8.69
C GLY A 145 -10.07 13.60 -8.87
N LEU A 146 -10.62 13.53 -10.09
CA LEU A 146 -12.02 13.10 -10.29
C LEU A 146 -12.30 11.73 -9.67
N ALA A 147 -11.37 10.78 -9.82
CA ALA A 147 -11.50 9.43 -9.28
C ALA A 147 -11.00 9.29 -7.83
N CYS A 148 -10.65 10.40 -7.16
CA CYS A 148 -10.29 10.40 -5.74
C CYS A 148 -11.55 10.45 -4.87
N LEU A 149 -11.49 9.91 -3.65
CA LEU A 149 -12.63 9.95 -2.72
C LEU A 149 -12.88 11.37 -2.20
N ASP A 150 -14.13 11.79 -2.08
CA ASP A 150 -14.50 13.08 -1.48
C ASP A 150 -14.66 12.92 0.04
N PHE A 151 -13.67 13.43 0.79
CA PHE A 151 -13.65 13.40 2.26
C PHE A 151 -14.73 14.24 2.94
N ALA A 152 -15.55 14.98 2.17
CA ALA A 152 -16.76 15.59 2.69
C ALA A 152 -17.77 14.53 3.18
N HIS A 153 -17.78 13.33 2.57
CA HIS A 153 -18.62 12.21 3.01
C HIS A 153 -18.09 11.56 4.28
N GLU A 154 -19.00 11.20 5.19
CA GLU A 154 -18.64 10.54 6.45
C GLU A 154 -18.15 9.12 6.20
N GLU A 155 -18.80 8.43 5.27
CA GLU A 155 -18.48 7.08 4.81
C GLU A 155 -17.05 6.99 4.29
N VAL A 156 -16.56 8.03 3.60
CA VAL A 156 -15.16 8.11 3.14
C VAL A 156 -14.19 8.26 4.31
N ARG A 157 -14.53 9.07 5.30
CA ARG A 157 -13.67 9.26 6.49
C ARG A 157 -13.62 8.00 7.34
N GLU A 158 -14.77 7.37 7.57
CA GLU A 158 -14.86 6.07 8.26
C GLU A 158 -14.08 5.01 7.49
N GLU A 159 -14.26 4.90 6.17
CA GLU A 159 -13.52 3.93 5.38
C GLU A 159 -12.00 4.14 5.48
N ARG A 160 -11.55 5.40 5.51
CA ARG A 160 -10.13 5.72 5.45
C ARG A 160 -9.40 5.75 6.80
N PHE A 161 -10.14 5.95 7.90
CA PHE A 161 -9.56 6.10 9.25
C PHE A 161 -10.10 5.14 10.31
N ALA A 162 -10.99 4.21 9.95
CA ALA A 162 -11.41 3.11 10.84
C ALA A 162 -10.28 2.13 11.15
#